data_AF-A0A529F791-F1
#
_entry.id   AF-A0A529F791-F1
#
_cell.length_a   1.000
_cell.length_b   1.000
_cell.length_c   1.000
_cell.angle_alpha   90.00
_cell.angle_beta   90.00
_cell.angle_gamma   90.00
#
_symmetry.space_group_name_H-M   'P 1'
#
loop_
_entity.id
_entity.type
_entity.pdbx_description
1 polymer ?
#
loop_
_entity_poly.entity_id
_entity_poly.type
_entity_poly.pdbx_seq_one_letter_code
_entity_poly.pdbx_strand_id
1 'polypeptide(L)'
;VEKPLALDAKDIAPLIQLRDEKKVLVCEAFMVIYHPQWIKVRDLIASGAIGRLRHVQGAFSYYNVDPKNMRNQLDLGGGALPDI
;
A
#
# COMPACT_ATOMS: atom_id res chain seq x y z
N VAL A 1 6.48 -4.34 -8.50
CA VAL A 1 7.26 -3.14 -8.13
C VAL A 1 7.01 -2.89 -6.66
N GLU A 2 8.05 -2.61 -5.86
CA GLU A 2 7.86 -2.35 -4.43
C GLU A 2 6.94 -1.15 -4.17
N LYS A 3 6.30 -1.14 -2.99
CA LYS A 3 5.49 0.00 -2.55
C LYS A 3 6.40 1.15 -2.05
N PRO A 4 6.01 2.42 -2.20
CA PRO A 4 4.88 2.88 -3.02
C PRO A 4 5.25 2.81 -4.51
N LEU A 5 4.30 2.40 -5.36
CA LEU A 5 4.52 2.27 -6.81
C LEU A 5 4.99 3.59 -7.46
N ALA A 6 4.50 4.72 -6.95
CA ALA A 6 4.92 6.07 -7.32
C ALA A 6 4.74 7.01 -6.12
N LEU A 7 5.50 8.11 -6.10
CA LEU A 7 5.41 9.14 -5.06
C LEU A 7 4.32 10.19 -5.35
N ASP A 8 3.91 10.33 -6.61
CA ASP A 8 2.81 11.21 -7.04
C ASP A 8 1.75 10.38 -7.79
N ALA A 9 0.48 10.56 -7.43
CA ALA A 9 -0.63 9.84 -8.04
C ALA A 9 -0.75 10.10 -9.56
N LYS A 10 -0.29 11.26 -10.05
CA LYS A 10 -0.32 11.59 -11.48
C LYS A 10 0.56 10.66 -12.31
N ASP A 11 1.58 10.04 -11.71
CA ASP A 11 2.53 9.16 -12.41
C ASP A 11 1.94 7.75 -12.63
N ILE A 12 0.83 7.42 -11.96
CA ILE A 12 0.16 6.12 -12.07
C ILE A 12 -0.55 5.96 -13.42
N ALA A 13 -1.22 7.01 -13.90
CA ALA A 13 -2.01 6.92 -15.14
C ALA A 13 -1.15 6.64 -16.39
N PRO A 14 0.00 7.32 -16.61
CA PRO A 14 0.92 6.95 -17.69
C PRO A 14 1.46 5.53 -17.58
N LEU A 15 1.73 5.04 -16.36
CA LEU A 15 2.19 3.68 -16.12
C LEU A 15 1.13 2.63 -16.50
N ILE A 16 -0.14 2.90 -16.17
CA ILE A 16 -1.30 2.08 -16.59
C ILE A 16 -1.41 2.04 -18.11
N GLN A 17 -1.32 3.20 -18.78
CA GLN A 17 -1.37 3.28 -20.24
C GLN A 17 -0.25 2.42 -20.87
N LEU A 18 0.99 2.58 -20.40
CA LEU A 18 2.12 1.84 -20.93
C LEU A 18 2.00 0.34 -20.66
N ARG A 19 1.49 -0.07 -19.49
CA ARG A 19 1.19 -1.47 -19.17
C ARG A 19 0.26 -2.09 -20.21
N ASP A 20 -0.80 -1.38 -20.56
CA ASP A 20 -1.84 -1.86 -21.48
C ASP A 20 -1.31 -1.93 -22.93
N GLU A 21 -0.58 -0.89 -23.36
CA GLU A 21 0.07 -0.86 -24.69
C GLU A 21 1.09 -1.99 -24.86
N LYS A 22 1.90 -2.24 -23.83
CA LYS A 22 2.94 -3.28 -23.84
C LYS A 22 2.41 -4.66 -23.49
N LYS A 23 1.15 -4.76 -23.04
CA LYS A 23 0.50 -6.01 -22.62
C LYS A 23 1.31 -6.77 -21.56
N VAL A 24 1.87 -6.02 -20.61
CA VAL A 24 2.65 -6.58 -19.49
C VAL A 24 1.86 -6.50 -18.19
N LEU A 25 2.29 -7.24 -17.18
CA LEU A 25 1.77 -7.10 -15.83
C LEU A 25 2.58 -6.03 -15.08
N VAL A 26 1.87 -5.05 -14.51
CA VAL A 26 2.42 -4.14 -13.51
C VAL A 26 1.56 -4.25 -12.26
N CYS A 27 2.19 -4.58 -11.15
CA CYS A 27 1.54 -4.76 -9.86
C CYS A 27 2.43 -4.17 -8.76
N GLU A 28 1.82 -3.37 -7.89
CA GLU A 28 2.44 -2.91 -6.66
C GLU A 28 2.54 -4.08 -5.68
N ALA A 29 3.69 -4.23 -5.03
CA ALA A 29 3.99 -5.33 -4.11
C ALA A 29 3.34 -5.12 -2.74
N PHE A 30 2.05 -4.83 -2.72
CA PHE A 30 1.28 -4.62 -1.49
C PHE A 30 0.75 -5.97 -0.95
N MET A 31 1.65 -6.73 -0.33
CA MET A 31 1.43 -8.11 0.09
C MET A 31 0.20 -8.32 1.00
N VAL A 32 -0.14 -7.31 1.80
CA VAL A 32 -1.21 -7.36 2.80
C VAL A 32 -2.57 -7.73 2.17
N ILE A 33 -2.85 -7.22 0.96
CA ILE A 33 -4.12 -7.47 0.26
C ILE A 33 -4.31 -8.95 -0.11
N TYR A 34 -3.21 -9.69 -0.31
CA TYR A 34 -3.24 -11.09 -0.72
C TYR A 34 -3.21 -12.07 0.45
N HIS A 35 -3.00 -11.58 1.68
CA HIS A 35 -2.87 -12.45 2.85
C HIS A 35 -4.25 -13.07 3.22
N PRO A 36 -4.34 -14.40 3.46
CA PRO A 36 -5.61 -15.08 3.75
C PRO A 36 -6.42 -14.47 4.90
N GLN A 37 -5.74 -13.88 5.90
CA GLN A 37 -6.40 -13.18 7.00
C GLN A 37 -7.25 -12.00 6.52
N TRP A 38 -6.77 -11.20 5.56
CA TRP A 38 -7.52 -10.06 5.03
C TRP A 38 -8.66 -10.48 4.12
N ILE A 39 -8.48 -11.58 3.38
CA ILE A 39 -9.56 -12.22 2.62
C ILE A 39 -10.66 -12.64 3.59
N LYS A 40 -10.32 -13.34 4.68
CA LYS A 40 -11.29 -13.78 5.69
C LYS A 40 -12.01 -12.61 6.37
N VAL A 41 -11.29 -11.53 6.70
CA VAL A 41 -11.90 -10.31 7.28
C VAL A 41 -12.94 -9.72 6.33
N ARG A 42 -12.63 -9.63 5.02
CA ARG A 42 -13.57 -9.14 4.01
C ARG A 42 -14.81 -10.04 3.92
N ASP A 43 -14.64 -11.35 3.94
CA ASP A 43 -15.75 -12.31 3.90
C ASP A 43 -16.68 -12.15 5.10
N LEU A 44 -16.12 -12.00 6.31
CA LEU A 44 -16.89 -11.81 7.54
C LEU A 44 -17.67 -10.48 7.55
N ILE A 45 -17.06 -9.40 7.04
CA ILE A 45 -17.74 -8.12 6.90
C ILE A 45 -18.88 -8.24 5.88
N ALA A 46 -18.61 -8.85 4.72
CA ALA A 46 -19.61 -9.04 3.66
C ALA A 46 -20.78 -9.93 4.10
N SER A 47 -20.53 -10.95 4.93
CA SER A 47 -21.57 -11.83 5.48
C SER A 47 -22.34 -11.23 6.65
N GLY A 48 -22.04 -9.99 7.05
CA GLY A 48 -22.72 -9.31 8.15
C GLY A 48 -22.35 -9.83 9.54
N ALA A 49 -21.19 -10.48 9.70
CA ALA A 49 -20.79 -11.11 10.97
C ALA A 49 -20.67 -10.13 12.16
N ILE A 50 -20.49 -8.84 11.87
CA ILE A 50 -20.44 -7.75 12.87
C ILE A 50 -21.62 -6.76 12.74
N GLY A 51 -22.65 -7.11 11.97
CA GLY A 51 -23.69 -6.18 11.56
C GLY A 51 -23.14 -5.07 10.65
N ARG A 52 -23.65 -3.83 10.81
CA ARG A 52 -23.21 -2.69 9.99
C ARG A 52 -21.86 -2.16 10.48
N LEU A 53 -20.82 -2.28 9.66
CA LEU A 53 -19.53 -1.63 9.90
C LEU A 53 -19.70 -0.10 10.06
N ARG A 54 -19.12 0.46 11.12
CA ARG A 54 -19.22 1.91 11.43
C ARG A 54 -17.88 2.62 11.41
N HIS A 55 -16.79 1.93 11.75
CA HIS A 55 -15.48 2.53 11.90
C HIS A 55 -14.37 1.49 11.69
N VAL A 56 -13.24 1.92 11.15
CA VAL A 56 -12.01 1.13 11.02
C VAL A 56 -10.86 2.03 11.47
N GLN A 57 -10.00 1.50 12.35
CA GLN A 57 -8.79 2.16 12.81
C GLN A 57 -7.61 1.19 12.65
N GLY A 58 -6.49 1.70 12.20
CA GLY A 58 -5.23 0.97 12.09
C GLY A 58 -4.07 1.82 12.59
N ALA A 59 -3.02 1.17 13.07
CA ALA A 59 -1.76 1.80 13.42
C ALA A 59 -0.63 0.93 12.92
N PHE A 60 0.35 1.55 12.25
CA PHE A 60 1.60 0.90 11.89
C PHE A 60 2.74 1.77 12.40
N SER A 61 3.54 1.21 13.30
CA SER A 61 4.67 1.89 13.91
C SER A 61 5.86 0.93 13.97
N TYR A 62 7.05 1.50 13.85
CA TYR A 62 8.30 0.79 14.01
C TYR A 62 9.28 1.69 14.75
N TYR A 63 10.32 1.09 15.33
CA TYR A 63 11.35 1.83 16.04
C TYR A 63 12.53 2.11 15.10
N ASN A 64 12.78 3.39 14.80
CA ASN A 64 13.90 3.84 13.98
C ASN A 64 14.69 4.93 14.71
N VAL A 65 15.93 4.62 15.06
CA VAL A 65 16.86 5.55 15.71
C VAL A 65 18.05 5.91 14.84
N ASP A 66 18.13 5.35 13.63
CA ASP A 66 19.22 5.66 12.71
C ASP A 66 18.88 6.92 11.91
N PRO A 67 19.56 8.07 12.15
CA PRO A 67 19.30 9.29 11.41
C PRO A 67 19.64 9.15 9.91
N LYS A 68 20.46 8.17 9.53
CA LYS A 68 20.88 7.95 8.14
C LYS A 68 19.95 7.02 7.36
N ASN A 69 18.91 6.46 7.98
CA ASN A 69 17.94 5.62 7.29
C ASN A 69 17.34 6.37 6.09
N MET A 70 17.16 5.70 4.95
CA MET A 70 16.58 6.32 3.75
C MET A 70 15.19 6.94 3.98
N ARG A 71 14.42 6.42 4.94
CA ARG A 71 13.12 6.97 5.34
C ARG A 71 13.22 8.35 5.97
N ASN A 72 14.41 8.79 6.38
CA ASN A 72 14.68 10.13 6.91
C ASN A 72 15.24 11.08 5.83
N GLN A 73 15.38 10.64 4.58
CA GLN A 73 15.96 11.39 3.46
C GLN A 73 14.87 11.70 2.41
N LEU A 74 14.50 12.98 2.26
CA LEU A 74 13.37 13.41 1.42
C LEU A 74 13.59 13.14 -0.08
N ASP A 75 14.82 13.31 -0.55
CA ASP A 75 15.23 13.09 -1.94
C ASP A 75 15.13 11.62 -2.37
N LEU A 76 15.16 10.69 -1.41
CA LEU A 76 14.94 9.25 -1.63
C LEU A 76 13.46 8.85 -1.52
N GLY A 77 12.54 9.82 -1.43
CA GLY A 77 11.13 9.54 -1.16
C GLY A 77 10.84 9.16 0.28
N GLY A 78 11.72 9.54 1.21
CA GLY A 78 11.56 9.28 2.64
C GLY A 78 10.36 9.99 3.28
N GLY A 79 10.04 9.57 4.49
CA GLY A 79 8.89 9.98 5.28
C GLY A 79 8.17 8.77 5.86
N ALA A 80 7.36 8.98 6.90
CA ALA A 80 6.49 7.93 7.41
C ALA A 80 5.39 7.60 6.39
N LEU A 81 4.71 8.61 5.86
CA LEU A 81 3.55 8.44 4.98
C LEU A 81 3.82 7.65 3.68
N PRO A 82 4.97 7.84 2.98
CA PRO A 82 5.24 7.06 1.78
C PRO A 82 5.57 5.58 2.06
N ASP A 83 5.99 5.23 3.28
CA ASP A 83 6.57 3.92 3.55
C ASP A 83 5.81 3.06 4.57
N ILE A 84 5.20 3.63 5.61
CA ILE A 84 4.55 2.89 6.70
C ILE A 84 3.07 3.24 6.88
#